data_AF-A0A928DR89-F1
#
_entry.id   AF-A0A928DR89-F1
#
_cell.length_a   1.000
_cell.length_b   1.000
_cell.length_c   1.000
_cell.angle_alpha   90.00
_cell.angle_beta   90.00
_cell.angle_gamma   90.00
#
_symmetry.space_group_name_H-M   'P 1'
#
loop_
_entity.id
_entity.type
_entity.pdbx_description
1 polymer ?
#
loop_
_entity_poly.entity_id
_entity_poly.type
_entity_poly.pdbx_seq_one_letter_code
_entity_poly.pdbx_strand_id
1 'polypeptide(L)' 'MTYTPAFIPSLKWHARFLGALLAVCLAGYFVFLYVTAKLPAPYQTKQPSAQATPWIKNPA' A
#
# COMPACT_ATOMS: atom_id res chain seq x y z
N MET A 1 3.52 40.33 -26.18
CA MET A 1 3.23 39.26 -25.19
C MET A 1 3.55 37.93 -25.85
N THR A 2 4.63 37.28 -25.45
CA THR A 2 5.02 35.95 -25.96
C THR A 2 4.17 34.89 -25.27
N TYR A 3 3.32 34.23 -26.04
CA TYR A 3 2.47 33.14 -25.57
C TYR A 3 3.31 31.86 -25.49
N THR A 4 3.67 31.42 -24.28
CA THR A 4 4.24 30.09 -24.09
C THR A 4 3.15 29.04 -24.37
N PRO A 5 3.36 28.11 -25.31
CA PRO A 5 2.39 27.06 -25.57
C PRO A 5 2.21 26.20 -24.32
N ALA A 6 0.96 25.92 -23.95
CA ALA A 6 0.65 25.04 -22.84
C ALA A 6 1.14 23.61 -23.16
N PHE A 7 1.81 22.99 -22.21
CA PHE A 7 2.22 21.60 -22.33
C PHE A 7 0.98 20.68 -22.34
N ILE A 8 0.79 19.94 -23.44
CA ILE A 8 -0.28 18.96 -23.58
C ILE A 8 0.36 17.56 -23.55
N PRO A 9 0.23 16.81 -22.43
CA PRO A 9 0.83 15.50 -22.33
C PRO A 9 0.18 14.49 -23.29
N SER A 10 1.01 13.66 -23.92
CA SER A 10 0.54 12.55 -24.76
C SER A 10 -0.02 11.40 -23.91
N LEU A 11 -0.80 10.49 -24.51
CA LEU A 11 -1.31 9.31 -23.82
C LEU A 11 -0.20 8.42 -23.23
N LYS A 12 0.94 8.32 -23.94
CA LYS A 12 2.13 7.60 -23.46
C LYS A 12 2.73 8.25 -22.20
N TRP A 13 2.69 9.58 -22.12
CA TRP A 13 3.15 10.32 -20.94
C TRP A 13 2.27 10.00 -19.73
N HIS A 14 0.94 10.01 -19.90
CA HIS A 14 -0.01 9.64 -18.85
C HIS A 14 0.19 8.21 -18.37
N ALA A 15 0.33 7.25 -19.29
CA ALA A 15 0.55 5.83 -18.93
C ALA A 15 1.83 5.64 -18.12
N ARG A 16 2.93 6.31 -18.49
CA ARG A 16 4.18 6.29 -17.73
C ARG A 16 4.02 6.91 -16.35
N PHE A 17 3.33 8.04 -16.27
CA PHE A 17 3.11 8.74 -15.00
C PHE A 17 2.23 7.92 -14.06
N LEU A 18 1.11 7.39 -14.55
CA LEU A 18 0.21 6.52 -13.79
C LEU A 18 0.90 5.21 -13.37
N GLY A 19 1.69 4.61 -14.26
CA GLY A 19 2.48 3.43 -13.94
C GLY A 19 3.53 3.70 -12.85
N ALA A 20 4.23 4.83 -12.94
CA ALA A 20 5.19 5.24 -11.92
C ALA A 20 4.49 5.51 -10.57
N LEU A 21 3.35 6.21 -10.59
CA LEU A 21 2.56 6.49 -9.39
C LEU A 21 2.09 5.19 -8.73
N LEU A 22 1.58 4.24 -9.53
CA LEU A 22 1.15 2.94 -9.05
C LEU A 22 2.33 2.17 -8.42
N ALA A 23 3.50 2.19 -9.06
CA ALA A 23 4.70 1.54 -8.54
C ALA A 23 5.15 2.15 -7.19
N VAL A 24 5.09 3.48 -7.05
CA VAL A 24 5.39 4.17 -5.79
C VAL A 24 4.40 3.78 -4.69
N CYS A 25 3.10 3.74 -5.00
CA CYS A 25 2.08 3.29 -4.05
C CYS A 25 2.29 1.84 -3.62
N LEU A 26 2.61 0.95 -4.57
CA LEU A 26 2.91 -0.46 -4.30
C LEU A 26 4.13 -0.59 -3.37
N ALA A 27 5.22 0.10 -3.72
CA ALA A 27 6.43 0.11 -2.92
C ALA A 27 6.15 0.63 -1.50
N GLY A 28 5.39 1.72 -1.37
CA GLY A 28 4.98 2.28 -0.09
C GLY A 28 4.17 1.29 0.76
N TYR A 29 3.23 0.55 0.15
CA TYR A 29 2.46 -0.47 0.83
C TYR A 29 3.34 -1.60 1.40
N PHE A 30 4.27 -2.14 0.60
CA PHE A 30 5.16 -3.19 1.06
C PHE A 30 6.15 -2.70 2.12
N VAL A 31 6.66 -1.48 1.99
CA VAL A 31 7.49 -0.84 3.02
C VAL A 31 6.70 -0.69 4.32
N PHE A 32 5.45 -0.23 4.25
CA PHE A 32 4.58 -0.13 5.42
C PHE A 32 4.34 -1.50 6.08
N LEU A 33 4.06 -2.55 5.30
CA LEU A 33 3.93 -3.91 5.82
C LEU A 33 5.23 -4.39 6.48
N TYR A 34 6.37 -4.13 5.85
CA TYR A 34 7.67 -4.52 6.41
C TYR A 34 7.96 -3.83 7.72
N VAL A 35 7.72 -2.51 7.79
CA VAL A 35 7.91 -1.72 9.00
C VAL A 35 6.96 -2.20 10.10
N THR A 36 5.67 -2.38 9.79
CA THR A 36 4.67 -2.86 10.76
C THR A 36 4.95 -4.26 11.28
N ALA A 37 5.51 -5.15 10.46
CA ALA A 37 5.97 -6.46 10.91
C ALA A 37 7.18 -6.40 11.87
N LYS A 38 7.98 -5.34 11.81
CA LYS A 38 9.15 -5.14 12.68
C LYS A 38 8.85 -4.35 13.95
N LEU A 39 7.64 -3.80 14.09
CA LEU A 39 7.28 -3.09 15.31
C LEU A 39 7.28 -4.07 16.51
N PRO A 40 7.90 -3.68 17.63
CA PRO A 40 7.83 -4.46 18.87
C PRO A 40 6.39 -4.48 19.42
N ALA A 41 6.10 -5.45 20.28
CA ALA A 41 4.84 -5.48 21.02
C ALA A 41 4.60 -4.12 21.72
N PRO A 42 3.38 -3.55 21.73
CA PRO A 42 2.07 -4.19 21.54
C PRO A 42 1.48 -4.12 20.13
N TYR A 43 2.18 -3.52 19.16
CA TYR A 43 1.66 -3.29 17.81
C TYR A 43 1.74 -4.51 16.89
N GLN A 44 2.36 -5.59 17.36
CA GLN A 44 2.28 -6.88 16.69
C GLN A 44 0.82 -7.32 16.66
N THR A 45 0.31 -7.60 15.46
CA THR A 45 -0.97 -8.27 15.25
C THR A 45 -0.93 -9.61 15.97
N LYS A 46 -1.38 -9.63 17.22
CA LYS A 46 -1.51 -10.87 17.99
C LYS A 46 -2.66 -11.64 17.37
N GLN A 47 -2.36 -12.83 16.85
CA GLN A 47 -3.43 -13.81 16.67
C GLN A 47 -4.06 -14.06 18.04
N PRO A 48 -5.39 -13.98 18.16
CA PRO A 48 -6.07 -14.40 19.38
C PRO A 48 -5.59 -15.82 19.72
N SER A 49 -5.18 -16.05 20.96
CA SER A 49 -4.78 -17.39 21.37
C SER A 49 -5.96 -18.33 21.16
N ALA A 50 -5.71 -19.56 20.71
CA ALA A 50 -6.77 -20.55 20.50
C ALA A 50 -7.61 -20.80 21.77
N GLN A 51 -7.03 -20.51 22.94
CA GLN A 51 -7.68 -20.57 24.25
C GLN A 51 -8.61 -19.37 24.51
N ALA A 52 -8.31 -18.19 23.95
CA ALA A 52 -9.13 -16.99 24.11
C ALA A 52 -10.31 -16.93 23.12
N THR A 53 -10.22 -17.61 21.97
CA THR A 53 -11.28 -17.60 20.94
C THR A 53 -11.53 -18.98 20.33
N PRO A 54 -12.16 -19.91 21.08
CA PRO A 54 -12.45 -21.27 20.60
C PRO A 54 -13.39 -21.31 19.37
N TRP A 55 -14.22 -20.29 19.17
CA TRP A 55 -15.17 -20.21 18.05
C TRP A 55 -14.54 -19.90 16.69
N ILE A 56 -13.29 -19.40 16.64
CA ILE A 56 -12.61 -19.04 15.38
C ILE A 56 -12.19 -20.28 14.57
N LYS A 57 -11.98 -21.44 15.22
CA LYS A 57 -11.58 -22.69 14.55
C LYS A 57 -12.75 -23.64 14.27
N ASN A 58 -13.97 -23.29 14.68
CA ASN A 58 -15.14 -24.13 14.50
C ASN A 58 -16.20 -23.38 13.68
N PRO A 59 -16.05 -23.30 12.34
CA PRO A 59 -17.22 -23.03 11.51
C PRO A 59 -18.15 -24.24 11.68
N ALA A 60 -19.19 -24.05 12.48
CA ALA A 60 -20.34 -24.95 12.50
C ALA A 60 -20.99 -24.98 11.12
#